data_AF-A0A7V2WER0-F1
#
_entry.id   AF-A0A7V2WER0-F1
#
_cell.length_a   1.000
_cell.length_b   1.000
_cell.length_c   1.000
_cell.angle_alpha   90.00
_cell.angle_beta   90.00
_cell.angle_gamma   90.00
#
_symmetry.space_group_name_H-M   'P 1'
#
loop_
_entity.id
_entity.type
_entity.pdbx_description
1 polymer ?
#
loop_
_entity_poly.entity_id
_entity_poly.type
_entity_poly.pdbx_seq_one_letter_code
_entity_poly.pdbx_strand_id
1 'polypeptide(L)'
;MNFMAFSTVNNNIRQNMPAQQKGVALLMSLIILLILTILGLSALTSSTNQEQISSNIQQAKTAFYSSQSGINGYTNEGNAGNDLVNPAHILALTRAAADPANINSTLPADALERCVAADGSNSANCATAYLQGVFKARTRSWYRGCLGPATECPGFSLGVGASMPGCHRYQVEGTGWVDMDGTAAPDSNGETQAVVDQWLSEVALCAP
;
A
#
# COMPACT_ATOMS: atom_id res chain seq x y z
N MET A 1 -10.28 83.42 52.18
CA MET A 1 -10.92 82.86 50.97
C MET A 1 -11.37 81.46 51.34
N ASN A 2 -12.57 81.28 51.88
CA ASN A 2 -13.89 81.24 51.24
C ASN A 2 -14.14 79.88 50.53
N PHE A 3 -15.34 79.31 50.78
CA PHE A 3 -15.99 78.12 50.21
C PHE A 3 -15.50 76.73 50.64
N MET A 4 -16.34 75.71 50.87
CA MET A 4 -17.78 75.57 51.15
C MET A 4 -17.98 74.08 51.55
N ALA A 5 -18.92 73.83 52.45
CA ALA A 5 -19.49 72.51 52.72
C ALA A 5 -20.43 72.04 51.57
N PHE A 6 -20.98 70.83 51.71
CA PHE A 6 -21.87 70.03 50.82
C PHE A 6 -21.11 68.94 50.05
N SER A 7 -21.52 67.67 50.00
CA SER A 7 -22.77 67.01 50.37
C SER A 7 -22.51 65.50 50.46
N THR A 8 -23.16 64.82 51.40
CA THR A 8 -23.25 63.36 51.49
C THR A 8 -23.97 62.82 50.25
N VAL A 9 -23.27 62.15 49.33
CA VAL A 9 -23.92 61.42 48.23
C VAL A 9 -24.50 60.13 48.78
N ASN A 10 -25.75 60.23 49.27
CA ASN A 10 -26.64 59.11 49.45
C ASN A 10 -27.29 58.79 48.11
N ASN A 11 -26.76 57.79 47.39
CA ASN A 11 -27.46 57.23 46.23
C ASN A 11 -27.94 55.82 46.57
N ASN A 12 -29.16 55.79 47.11
CA ASN A 12 -30.04 54.62 47.07
C ASN A 12 -30.37 54.29 45.62
N ILE A 13 -29.49 53.57 44.93
CA ILE A 13 -29.86 52.89 43.70
C ILE A 13 -30.64 51.63 44.10
N ARG A 14 -31.90 51.83 44.48
CA ARG A 14 -32.93 50.79 44.37
C ARG A 14 -33.22 50.62 42.89
N GLN A 15 -32.43 49.79 42.20
CA GLN A 15 -32.87 49.27 40.91
C GLN A 15 -34.00 48.28 41.18
N ASN A 16 -35.21 48.80 40.97
CA ASN A 16 -36.44 48.08 40.72
C ASN A 16 -36.14 46.80 39.93
N MET A 17 -36.41 45.62 40.49
CA MET A 17 -36.58 44.41 39.69
C MET A 17 -37.93 44.54 38.96
N PRO A 18 -37.99 44.66 37.62
CA PRO A 18 -39.19 44.28 36.91
C PRO A 18 -39.19 42.75 36.84
N ALA A 19 -39.85 42.13 37.81
CA ALA A 19 -40.12 40.71 37.82
C ALA A 19 -41.09 40.34 36.69
N GLN A 20 -40.58 40.02 35.51
CA GLN A 20 -41.32 39.29 34.45
C GLN A 20 -40.44 38.64 33.37
N GLN A 21 -39.21 38.23 33.68
CA GLN A 21 -38.31 37.52 32.76
C GLN A 21 -38.32 35.97 32.92
N LYS A 22 -39.47 35.37 33.24
CA LYS A 22 -39.55 33.91 33.45
C LYS A 22 -39.52 33.07 32.17
N GLY A 23 -39.62 33.67 30.97
CA GLY A 23 -39.55 32.95 29.69
C GLY A 23 -38.17 32.91 29.03
N VAL A 24 -37.33 33.92 29.25
CA VAL A 24 -36.05 34.08 28.52
C VAL A 24 -34.99 33.08 28.99
N ALA A 25 -34.99 32.71 30.27
CA ALA A 25 -34.06 31.71 30.80
C ALA A 25 -34.24 30.33 30.15
N LEU A 26 -35.48 29.93 29.86
CA LEU A 26 -35.78 28.67 29.18
C LEU A 26 -35.24 28.69 27.74
N LEU A 27 -35.50 29.79 27.01
CA LEU A 27 -35.01 29.97 25.64
C LEU A 27 -33.48 29.95 25.56
N MET A 28 -32.81 30.64 26.49
CA MET A 28 -31.34 30.67 26.54
C MET A 28 -30.76 29.28 26.84
N SER A 29 -31.37 28.52 27.76
CA SER A 29 -30.93 27.15 28.04
C SER A 29 -31.07 26.23 26.82
N LEU A 30 -32.14 26.39 26.02
CA LEU A 30 -32.35 25.63 24.80
C LEU A 30 -31.31 25.98 23.73
N ILE A 31 -30.99 27.27 23.55
CA ILE A 31 -29.98 27.74 22.59
C ILE A 31 -28.59 27.23 22.99
N ILE A 32 -28.23 27.29 24.27
CA ILE A 32 -26.95 26.79 24.77
C ILE A 32 -26.85 25.27 24.57
N LEU A 33 -27.92 24.52 24.88
CA LEU A 33 -27.99 23.08 24.65
C LEU A 33 -27.84 22.74 23.15
N LEU A 34 -28.50 23.50 22.27
CA LEU A 34 -28.42 23.32 20.82
C LEU A 34 -26.99 23.54 20.30
N ILE A 35 -26.33 24.62 20.75
CA ILE A 35 -24.95 24.94 20.36
C ILE A 35 -24.01 23.81 20.82
N LEU A 36 -24.14 23.34 22.07
CA LEU A 36 -23.35 22.22 22.58
C LEU A 36 -23.60 20.93 21.78
N THR A 37 -24.83 20.70 21.32
CA THR A 37 -25.19 19.52 20.50
C THR A 37 -24.51 19.57 19.13
N ILE A 38 -24.52 20.73 18.46
CA ILE A 38 -23.88 20.91 17.14
C ILE A 38 -22.37 20.74 17.24
N LEU A 39 -21.76 21.28 18.30
CA LEU A 39 -20.33 21.12 18.57
C LEU A 39 -19.97 19.65 18.85
N GLY A 40 -20.80 18.94 19.63
CA GLY A 40 -20.64 17.51 19.89
C GLY A 40 -20.75 16.65 18.62
N LEU A 41 -21.74 16.91 17.77
CA LEU A 41 -21.95 16.17 16.53
C LEU A 41 -20.79 16.37 15.54
N SER A 42 -20.26 17.59 15.44
CA SER A 42 -19.14 17.92 14.53
C SER A 42 -17.83 17.21 14.93
N ALA A 43 -17.62 16.99 16.23
CA ALA A 43 -16.49 16.21 16.72
C ALA A 43 -16.66 14.71 16.39
N LEU A 44 -17.88 14.18 16.52
CA LEU A 44 -18.17 12.77 16.22
C LEU A 44 -18.03 12.44 14.72
N THR A 45 -18.49 13.31 13.82
CA THR A 45 -18.38 13.10 12.36
C THR A 45 -16.93 13.14 11.86
N SER A 46 -16.06 13.89 12.55
CA SER A 46 -14.63 13.92 12.24
C SER A 46 -13.96 12.59 12.60
N SER A 47 -14.33 11.99 13.74
CA SER A 47 -13.81 10.70 14.19
C SER A 47 -14.19 9.54 13.23
N THR A 48 -15.43 9.51 12.74
CA THR A 48 -15.88 8.45 11.81
C THR A 48 -15.14 8.50 10.47
N ASN A 49 -14.84 9.71 9.98
CA ASN A 49 -14.09 9.86 8.72
C ASN A 49 -12.62 9.44 8.88
N GLN A 50 -12.00 9.73 10.02
CA GLN A 50 -10.62 9.31 10.32
C GLN A 50 -10.50 7.79 10.43
N GLU A 51 -11.50 7.13 11.00
CA GLU A 51 -11.55 5.66 11.11
C GLU A 51 -11.57 4.99 9.72
N GLN A 52 -12.39 5.47 8.80
CA GLN A 52 -12.45 4.95 7.43
C GLN A 52 -11.14 5.15 6.68
N ILE A 53 -10.49 6.31 6.81
CA ILE A 53 -9.17 6.56 6.21
C ILE A 53 -8.13 5.60 6.77
N SER A 54 -8.11 5.39 8.09
CA SER A 54 -7.20 4.46 8.74
C SER A 54 -7.40 3.02 8.23
N SER A 55 -8.65 2.58 8.08
CA SER A 55 -8.99 1.26 7.55
C SER A 55 -8.51 1.09 6.10
N ASN A 56 -8.77 2.08 5.23
CA ASN A 56 -8.35 2.04 3.83
C ASN A 56 -6.81 2.00 3.71
N ILE A 57 -6.10 2.79 4.51
CA ILE A 57 -4.62 2.76 4.53
C ILE A 57 -4.10 1.41 5.01
N GLN A 58 -4.72 0.82 6.04
CA GLN A 58 -4.33 -0.50 6.55
C GLN A 58 -4.51 -1.59 5.47
N GLN A 59 -5.63 -1.58 4.76
CA GLN A 59 -5.91 -2.52 3.67
C GLN A 59 -4.91 -2.36 2.53
N ALA A 60 -4.66 -1.12 2.08
CA ALA A 60 -3.69 -0.83 1.03
C ALA A 60 -2.26 -1.25 1.41
N LYS A 61 -1.84 -0.98 2.65
CA LYS A 61 -0.52 -1.42 3.16
C LYS A 61 -0.39 -2.94 3.19
N THR A 62 -1.45 -3.64 3.57
CA THR A 62 -1.44 -5.10 3.65
C THR A 62 -1.33 -5.71 2.26
N ALA A 63 -2.09 -5.20 1.28
CA ALA A 63 -1.97 -5.61 -0.12
C ALA A 63 -0.56 -5.33 -0.67
N PHE A 64 0.05 -4.19 -0.30
CA PHE A 64 1.41 -3.84 -0.70
C PHE A 64 2.45 -4.80 -0.11
N TYR A 65 2.37 -5.13 1.18
CA TYR A 65 3.28 -6.10 1.79
C TYR A 65 3.10 -7.50 1.20
N SER A 66 1.87 -7.88 0.86
CA SER A 66 1.59 -9.13 0.14
C SER A 66 2.31 -9.15 -1.22
N SER A 67 2.18 -8.08 -2.01
CA SER A 67 2.88 -7.92 -3.29
C SER A 67 4.41 -8.06 -3.13
N GLN A 68 4.99 -7.35 -2.15
CA GLN A 68 6.43 -7.41 -1.89
C GLN A 68 6.89 -8.79 -1.42
N SER A 69 6.07 -9.51 -0.64
CA SER A 69 6.34 -10.89 -0.26
C SER A 69 6.41 -11.80 -1.49
N GLY A 70 5.56 -11.55 -2.49
CA GLY A 70 5.65 -12.16 -3.81
C GLY A 70 7.04 -12.00 -4.41
N ILE A 71 7.47 -10.76 -4.61
CA ILE A 71 8.75 -10.45 -5.26
C ILE A 71 9.94 -10.98 -4.46
N ASN A 72 9.86 -10.93 -3.13
CA ASN A 72 10.88 -11.48 -2.25
C ASN A 72 10.96 -13.01 -2.41
N GLY A 73 9.83 -13.71 -2.53
CA GLY A 73 9.78 -15.13 -2.84
C GLY A 73 10.49 -15.45 -4.15
N TYR A 74 10.17 -14.72 -5.22
CA TYR A 74 10.83 -14.87 -6.53
C TYR A 74 12.34 -14.63 -6.44
N THR A 75 12.75 -13.56 -5.74
CA THR A 75 14.16 -13.18 -5.61
C THR A 75 14.93 -14.19 -4.75
N ASN A 76 14.33 -14.73 -3.69
CA ASN A 76 14.96 -15.75 -2.85
C ASN A 76 15.22 -17.03 -3.63
N GLU A 77 14.25 -17.50 -4.41
CA GLU A 77 14.46 -18.65 -5.29
C GLU A 77 15.48 -18.33 -6.37
N GLY A 78 15.43 -17.14 -6.98
CA GLY A 78 16.42 -16.69 -7.95
C GLY A 78 17.85 -16.54 -7.41
N ASN A 79 18.05 -16.56 -6.09
CA ASN A 79 19.37 -16.60 -5.46
C ASN A 79 19.80 -18.02 -5.05
N ALA A 80 18.89 -19.00 -5.10
CA ALA A 80 19.06 -20.29 -4.47
C ALA A 80 19.56 -21.37 -5.45
N GLY A 81 20.88 -21.48 -5.60
CA GLY A 81 21.52 -22.68 -6.13
C GLY A 81 22.38 -22.50 -7.39
N ASN A 82 22.59 -23.61 -8.10
CA ASN A 82 23.34 -23.68 -9.36
C ASN A 82 22.37 -23.43 -10.53
N ASP A 83 22.26 -22.16 -10.92
CA ASP A 83 21.21 -21.66 -11.82
C ASP A 83 21.58 -21.69 -13.30
N LEU A 84 22.84 -22.00 -13.61
CA LEU A 84 23.39 -21.99 -14.96
C LEU A 84 23.08 -23.28 -15.74
N VAL A 85 22.71 -24.36 -15.04
CA VAL A 85 22.56 -25.69 -15.64
C VAL A 85 21.20 -26.34 -15.33
N ASN A 86 20.45 -25.83 -14.34
CA ASN A 86 19.15 -26.39 -14.00
C ASN A 86 18.03 -25.73 -14.82
N PRO A 87 17.42 -26.43 -15.81
CA PRO A 87 16.33 -25.88 -16.61
C PRO A 87 15.04 -25.66 -15.80
N ALA A 88 14.91 -26.24 -14.61
CA ALA A 88 13.79 -26.04 -13.71
C ALA A 88 13.98 -24.85 -12.75
N HIS A 89 15.14 -24.18 -12.78
CA HIS A 89 15.37 -23.00 -11.96
C HIS A 89 14.49 -21.82 -12.41
N ILE A 90 14.02 -20.99 -11.47
CA ILE A 90 13.05 -19.93 -11.76
C ILE A 90 13.56 -18.92 -12.79
N LEU A 91 14.84 -18.54 -12.73
CA LEU A 91 15.45 -17.64 -13.71
C LEU A 91 15.60 -18.29 -15.09
N ALA A 92 15.95 -19.59 -15.12
CA ALA A 92 16.03 -20.34 -16.36
C ALA A 92 14.65 -20.48 -17.02
N LEU A 93 13.61 -20.71 -16.22
CA LEU A 93 12.22 -20.74 -16.68
C LEU A 93 11.75 -19.37 -17.18
N THR A 94 12.10 -18.27 -16.50
CA THR A 94 11.79 -16.91 -16.98
C THR A 94 12.53 -16.59 -18.29
N ARG A 95 13.77 -17.06 -18.48
CA ARG A 95 14.50 -16.95 -19.76
C ARG A 95 13.93 -17.81 -20.87
N ALA A 96 13.44 -19.02 -20.54
CA ALA A 96 12.82 -19.93 -21.49
C ALA A 96 11.41 -19.48 -21.88
N ALA A 97 10.71 -18.80 -20.98
CA ALA A 97 9.49 -18.03 -21.26
C ALA A 97 9.82 -16.69 -21.96
N ALA A 98 10.82 -16.64 -22.84
CA ALA A 98 11.09 -15.46 -23.64
C ALA A 98 10.26 -15.52 -24.92
N ASP A 99 9.53 -14.43 -25.21
CA ASP A 99 9.08 -14.08 -26.56
C ASP A 99 10.34 -13.85 -27.42
N PRO A 100 10.67 -14.69 -28.41
CA PRO A 100 11.83 -14.44 -29.26
C PRO A 100 11.57 -13.34 -30.30
N ALA A 101 10.37 -12.74 -30.39
CA ALA A 101 9.96 -11.91 -31.51
C ALA A 101 9.63 -10.44 -31.21
N ASN A 102 9.59 -9.96 -29.95
CA ASN A 102 9.07 -8.61 -29.68
C ASN A 102 9.82 -7.81 -28.60
N ILE A 103 10.70 -6.91 -29.05
CA ILE A 103 11.45 -5.94 -28.21
C ILE A 103 10.59 -4.79 -27.63
N ASN A 104 9.32 -4.66 -28.03
CA ASN A 104 8.45 -3.52 -27.69
C ASN A 104 7.04 -3.93 -27.20
N SER A 105 6.82 -5.18 -26.76
CA SER A 105 5.49 -5.60 -26.32
C SER A 105 5.06 -4.92 -25.02
N THR A 106 3.91 -4.24 -25.06
CA THR A 106 3.34 -3.52 -23.92
C THR A 106 2.27 -4.29 -23.12
N LEU A 107 1.94 -5.56 -23.43
CA LEU A 107 1.15 -6.50 -22.61
C LEU A 107 1.44 -7.97 -23.07
N PRO A 108 1.50 -9.00 -22.19
CA PRO A 108 2.51 -10.06 -22.32
C PRO A 108 1.99 -11.41 -22.82
N ALA A 109 2.65 -12.00 -23.83
CA ALA A 109 2.46 -13.41 -24.18
C ALA A 109 3.42 -14.35 -23.42
N ASP A 110 4.48 -13.84 -22.80
CA ASP A 110 5.54 -14.69 -22.22
C ASP A 110 6.00 -14.17 -20.85
N ALA A 111 5.10 -14.20 -19.87
CA ALA A 111 5.41 -13.92 -18.46
C ALA A 111 5.44 -15.24 -17.69
N LEU A 112 6.50 -15.49 -16.92
CA LEU A 112 6.45 -16.56 -15.92
C LEU A 112 5.65 -16.06 -14.72
N GLU A 113 4.49 -16.68 -14.48
CA GLU A 113 3.64 -16.41 -13.33
C GLU A 113 3.92 -17.41 -12.18
N ARG A 114 4.07 -16.87 -10.97
CA ARG A 114 4.26 -17.62 -9.73
C ARG A 114 3.45 -16.98 -8.61
N CYS A 115 3.04 -17.77 -7.63
CA CYS A 115 2.38 -17.28 -6.43
C CYS A 115 3.08 -17.81 -5.19
N VAL A 116 3.06 -17.04 -4.10
CA VAL A 116 3.76 -17.44 -2.87
C VAL A 116 2.79 -18.12 -1.91
N ALA A 117 3.17 -19.31 -1.46
CA ALA A 117 2.43 -20.07 -0.46
C ALA A 117 2.84 -19.66 0.97
N ALA A 118 2.10 -20.14 1.97
CA ALA A 118 2.28 -19.77 3.37
C ALA A 118 3.65 -20.17 3.95
N ASP A 119 4.34 -21.13 3.32
CA ASP A 119 5.70 -21.54 3.66
C ASP A 119 6.78 -20.66 3.02
N GLY A 120 6.39 -19.66 2.22
CA GLY A 120 7.30 -18.79 1.48
C GLY A 120 7.82 -19.39 0.17
N SER A 121 7.35 -20.57 -0.24
CA SER A 121 7.71 -21.20 -1.52
C SER A 121 6.91 -20.59 -2.69
N ASN A 122 7.50 -20.61 -3.89
CA ASN A 122 6.79 -20.21 -5.11
C ASN A 122 6.07 -21.40 -5.73
N SER A 123 4.76 -21.30 -5.80
CA SER A 123 3.85 -22.21 -6.48
C SER A 123 3.57 -21.74 -7.92
N ALA A 124 3.52 -22.68 -8.86
CA ALA A 124 2.96 -22.44 -10.19
C ALA A 124 1.43 -22.43 -10.20
N ASN A 125 0.80 -22.97 -9.15
CA ASN A 125 -0.66 -22.97 -8.99
C ASN A 125 -1.09 -21.81 -8.08
N CYS A 126 -1.52 -20.71 -8.70
CA CYS A 126 -2.02 -19.51 -8.04
C CYS A 126 -3.45 -19.64 -7.48
N ALA A 127 -4.20 -20.67 -7.88
CA ALA A 127 -5.54 -20.89 -7.36
C ALA A 127 -5.49 -21.29 -5.88
N THR A 128 -4.53 -22.12 -5.49
CA THR A 128 -4.41 -22.70 -4.15
C THR A 128 -3.31 -22.08 -3.28
N ALA A 129 -2.50 -21.18 -3.83
CA ALA A 129 -1.43 -20.50 -3.10
C ALA A 129 -1.97 -19.29 -2.33
N TYR A 130 -1.84 -19.33 -1.01
CA TYR A 130 -2.20 -18.25 -0.09
C TYR A 130 -1.03 -17.99 0.84
N LEU A 131 -0.73 -16.72 1.12
CA LEU A 131 0.25 -16.34 2.14
C LEU A 131 -0.30 -16.64 3.53
N GLN A 132 -1.52 -16.16 3.81
CA GLN A 132 -2.21 -16.39 5.06
C GLN A 132 -3.70 -16.06 4.89
N GLY A 133 -4.58 -17.01 5.23
CA GLY A 133 -6.03 -16.79 5.13
C GLY A 133 -6.46 -16.37 3.73
N VAL A 134 -6.90 -15.12 3.58
CA VAL A 134 -7.38 -14.52 2.33
C VAL A 134 -6.31 -13.76 1.54
N PHE A 135 -5.07 -13.65 2.06
CA PHE A 135 -4.03 -12.88 1.40
C PHE A 135 -3.34 -13.67 0.30
N LYS A 136 -3.29 -13.09 -0.90
CA LYS A 136 -2.61 -13.64 -2.06
C LYS A 136 -1.50 -12.73 -2.56
N ALA A 137 -0.44 -13.37 -3.01
CA ALA A 137 0.70 -12.73 -3.65
C ALA A 137 1.06 -13.50 -4.91
N ARG A 138 1.17 -12.76 -6.01
CA ARG A 138 1.54 -13.25 -7.33
C ARG A 138 2.70 -12.43 -7.85
N THR A 139 3.61 -13.07 -8.54
CA THR A 139 4.68 -12.43 -9.29
C THR A 139 4.58 -12.84 -10.74
N ARG A 140 4.67 -11.86 -11.64
CA ARG A 140 4.89 -12.08 -13.06
C ARG A 140 6.28 -11.58 -13.39
N SER A 141 7.04 -12.39 -14.09
CA SER A 141 8.41 -12.05 -14.48
C SER A 141 8.58 -12.13 -15.99
N TRP A 142 9.27 -11.14 -16.55
CA TRP A 142 9.60 -11.05 -17.97
C TRP A 142 11.10 -10.97 -18.14
N TYR A 143 11.62 -11.73 -19.08
CA TYR A 143 12.99 -11.57 -19.51
C TYR A 143 13.10 -10.45 -20.57
N ARG A 144 14.05 -9.52 -20.37
CA ARG A 144 14.26 -8.32 -21.21
C ARG A 144 15.60 -8.36 -21.94
N GLY A 145 16.13 -9.57 -22.13
CA GLY A 145 17.39 -9.81 -22.83
C GLY A 145 18.63 -9.65 -21.96
N CYS A 146 19.78 -9.85 -22.59
CA CYS A 146 21.09 -9.74 -21.98
C CYS A 146 21.84 -8.54 -22.56
N LEU A 147 22.42 -7.71 -21.71
CA LEU A 147 23.31 -6.61 -22.11
C LEU A 147 24.76 -7.10 -21.97
N GLY A 148 25.45 -7.29 -23.08
CA GLY A 148 26.85 -7.71 -23.10
C GLY A 148 27.67 -7.05 -24.21
N PRO A 149 29.01 -6.92 -24.03
CA PRO A 149 29.77 -7.14 -22.80
C PRO A 149 29.62 -5.93 -21.83
N ALA A 150 29.34 -6.19 -20.55
CA ALA A 150 29.16 -5.14 -19.55
C ALA A 150 30.20 -5.25 -18.43
N THR A 151 30.88 -4.15 -18.11
CA THR A 151 31.83 -4.05 -16.98
C THR A 151 31.13 -3.82 -15.64
N GLU A 152 29.85 -3.46 -15.67
CA GLU A 152 29.00 -3.25 -14.50
C GLU A 152 27.53 -3.50 -14.87
N CYS A 153 26.79 -4.16 -13.97
CA CYS A 153 25.36 -4.35 -14.10
C CYS A 153 24.65 -3.46 -13.07
N PRO A 154 23.82 -2.49 -13.48
CA PRO A 154 23.08 -1.68 -12.54
C PRO A 154 22.01 -2.54 -11.85
N GLY A 155 22.13 -2.72 -10.52
CA GLY A 155 21.11 -3.40 -9.71
C GLY A 155 21.66 -4.39 -8.68
N PHE A 156 20.75 -5.23 -8.15
CA PHE A 156 21.05 -6.37 -7.29
C PHE A 156 21.66 -7.48 -8.16
N SER A 157 22.91 -7.87 -7.90
CA SER A 157 23.65 -8.85 -8.70
C SER A 157 23.53 -10.25 -8.10
N LEU A 158 22.87 -11.16 -8.81
CA LEU A 158 22.65 -12.56 -8.42
C LEU A 158 23.87 -13.48 -8.67
N GLY A 159 25.03 -13.16 -8.07
CA GLY A 159 26.26 -13.97 -8.17
C GLY A 159 27.03 -13.83 -9.50
N VAL A 160 28.36 -14.03 -9.49
CA VAL A 160 29.22 -13.83 -10.68
C VAL A 160 30.00 -15.10 -11.06
N GLY A 161 29.98 -15.45 -12.34
CA GLY A 161 30.85 -16.46 -12.96
C GLY A 161 32.04 -15.84 -13.72
N ALA A 162 33.16 -16.57 -13.83
CA ALA A 162 34.50 -16.07 -14.14
C ALA A 162 34.83 -15.76 -15.63
N SER A 163 33.85 -15.52 -16.50
CA SER A 163 34.10 -15.24 -17.93
C SER A 163 33.19 -14.10 -18.39
N MET A 164 33.73 -13.16 -19.18
CA MET A 164 33.15 -11.84 -19.54
C MET A 164 31.62 -11.79 -19.37
N PRO A 165 31.13 -11.31 -18.21
CA PRO A 165 29.72 -11.46 -17.91
C PRO A 165 28.88 -10.44 -18.69
N GLY A 166 27.66 -10.85 -19.01
CA GLY A 166 26.60 -9.95 -19.42
C GLY A 166 25.59 -9.77 -18.30
N CYS A 167 24.75 -8.75 -18.44
CA CYS A 167 23.68 -8.47 -17.50
C CYS A 167 22.36 -8.98 -18.10
N HIS A 168 21.85 -10.09 -17.58
CA HIS A 168 20.48 -10.49 -17.85
C HIS A 168 19.53 -9.55 -17.11
N ARG A 169 18.52 -9.03 -17.80
CA ARG A 169 17.53 -8.13 -17.21
C ARG A 169 16.19 -8.83 -17.10
N TYR A 170 15.59 -8.72 -15.93
CA TYR A 170 14.25 -9.21 -15.65
C TYR A 170 13.39 -8.05 -15.15
N GLN A 171 12.18 -7.95 -15.68
CA GLN A 171 11.13 -7.11 -15.10
C GLN A 171 10.24 -8.02 -14.27
N VAL A 172 9.98 -7.66 -13.01
CA VAL A 172 9.12 -8.44 -12.12
C VAL A 172 8.03 -7.54 -11.58
N GLU A 173 6.78 -7.94 -11.80
CA GLU A 173 5.57 -7.34 -11.25
C GLU A 173 5.06 -8.22 -10.12
N GLY A 174 5.08 -7.70 -8.90
CA GLY A 174 4.37 -8.26 -7.76
C GLY A 174 2.94 -7.72 -7.72
N THR A 175 1.95 -8.60 -7.65
CA THR A 175 0.57 -8.26 -7.34
C THR A 175 0.20 -8.89 -5.99
N GLY A 176 -0.31 -8.08 -5.07
CA GLY A 176 -0.84 -8.53 -3.79
C GLY A 176 -2.29 -8.10 -3.64
N TRP A 177 -3.16 -9.00 -3.17
CA TRP A 177 -4.58 -8.69 -2.97
C TRP A 177 -5.19 -9.53 -1.85
N VAL A 178 -6.39 -9.13 -1.44
CA VAL A 178 -7.21 -9.80 -0.44
C VAL A 178 -8.34 -10.51 -1.18
N ASP A 179 -8.26 -11.85 -1.27
CA ASP A 179 -9.24 -12.74 -1.92
C ASP A 179 -10.47 -12.90 -1.02
N MET A 180 -11.46 -12.01 -1.15
CA MET A 180 -12.65 -11.99 -0.30
C MET A 180 -13.79 -12.85 -0.86
N ASP A 181 -13.84 -13.06 -2.17
CA ASP A 181 -14.89 -13.82 -2.84
C ASP A 181 -14.50 -15.27 -3.16
N GLY A 182 -13.22 -15.61 -3.00
CA GLY A 182 -12.69 -16.96 -3.21
C GLY A 182 -12.47 -17.30 -4.69
N THR A 183 -12.51 -16.32 -5.59
CA THR A 183 -12.28 -16.53 -7.03
C THR A 183 -10.81 -16.64 -7.38
N ALA A 184 -9.91 -16.41 -6.41
CA ALA A 184 -8.47 -16.51 -6.58
C ALA A 184 -7.88 -15.55 -7.63
N ALA A 185 -8.68 -14.60 -8.13
CA ALA A 185 -8.30 -13.62 -9.13
C ALA A 185 -8.37 -12.23 -8.50
N PRO A 186 -7.44 -11.32 -8.80
CA PRO A 186 -7.58 -9.93 -8.41
C PRO A 186 -8.71 -9.33 -9.24
N ASP A 187 -9.86 -9.12 -8.63
CA ASP A 187 -11.02 -8.54 -9.29
C ASP A 187 -11.41 -7.19 -8.67
N SER A 188 -12.19 -6.40 -9.40
CA SER A 188 -12.57 -5.05 -8.95
C SER A 188 -13.79 -5.03 -8.03
N ASN A 189 -14.30 -6.19 -7.58
CA ASN A 189 -15.57 -6.30 -6.85
C ASN A 189 -15.42 -6.12 -5.33
N GLY A 190 -14.59 -5.16 -4.92
CA GLY A 190 -14.37 -4.83 -3.51
C GLY A 190 -13.08 -5.38 -2.93
N GLU A 191 -12.20 -5.96 -3.75
CA GLU A 191 -10.87 -6.36 -3.32
C GLU A 191 -9.89 -5.19 -3.35
N THR A 192 -9.02 -5.13 -2.33
CA THR A 192 -7.90 -4.19 -2.34
C THR A 192 -6.70 -4.86 -3.00
N GLN A 193 -6.20 -4.26 -4.08
CA GLN A 193 -5.03 -4.72 -4.80
C GLN A 193 -3.89 -3.71 -4.70
N ALA A 194 -2.66 -4.21 -4.60
CA ALA A 194 -1.44 -3.44 -4.79
C ALA A 194 -0.57 -4.10 -5.85
N VAL A 195 0.03 -3.28 -6.71
CA VAL A 195 0.97 -3.71 -7.74
C VAL A 195 2.29 -3.01 -7.52
N VAL A 196 3.38 -3.77 -7.62
CA VAL A 196 4.76 -3.29 -7.44
C VAL A 196 5.58 -3.81 -8.60
N ASP A 197 6.21 -2.89 -9.35
CA ASP A 197 7.13 -3.23 -10.42
C ASP A 197 8.58 -3.03 -9.97
N GLN A 198 9.42 -4.03 -10.23
CA GLN A 198 10.84 -4.01 -9.92
C GLN A 198 11.67 -4.55 -11.09
N TRP A 199 12.89 -4.03 -11.21
CA TRP A 199 13.88 -4.49 -12.17
C TRP A 199 14.95 -5.28 -11.44
N LEU A 200 15.25 -6.48 -11.95
CA LEU A 200 16.28 -7.37 -11.42
C LEU A 200 17.35 -7.63 -12.48
N SER A 201 18.57 -7.86 -12.02
CA SER A 201 19.71 -8.18 -12.86
C SER A 201 20.43 -9.44 -12.39
N GLU A 202 20.83 -10.30 -13.30
CA GLU A 202 21.68 -11.45 -13.01
C GLU A 202 22.97 -11.33 -13.85
N VAL A 203 24.10 -11.62 -13.22
CA VAL A 203 25.41 -11.55 -13.86
C VAL A 203 25.78 -12.96 -14.34
N ALA A 204 25.51 -13.24 -15.61
CA ALA A 204 25.82 -14.52 -16.23
C ALA A 204 26.31 -14.31 -17.67
N LEU A 205 26.83 -15.37 -18.30
CA LEU A 205 27.22 -15.31 -19.69
C LEU A 205 25.97 -15.09 -20.56
N CYS A 206 25.92 -14.00 -21.34
CA CYS A 206 24.99 -13.95 -22.46
C CYS A 206 25.34 -15.12 -23.38
N ALA A 207 24.45 -16.09 -23.57
CA ALA A 207 24.61 -17.07 -24.64
C ALA A 207 24.80 -16.34 -25.98
N PRO A 208 25.64 -16.85 -26.90
CA PRO A 208 25.78 -16.29 -28.24
C PRO A 208 24.49 -16.36 -29.05
#